data_AF-A0A7Y5Q1V2-F1
#
_entry.id   AF-A0A7Y5Q1V2-F1
#
_cell.length_a   1.000
_cell.length_b   1.000
_cell.length_c   1.000
_cell.angle_alpha   90.00
_cell.angle_beta   90.00
_cell.angle_gamma   90.00
#
_symmetry.space_group_name_H-M   'P 1'
#
loop_
_entity.id
_entity.type
_entity.pdbx_description
1 polymer ?
#
loop_
_entity_poly.entity_id
_entity_poly.type
_entity_poly.pdbx_seq_one_letter_code
_entity_poly.pdbx_strand_id
1 'polypeptide(L)'
;EVQREPVSKRVIHIDFQAVAAGETVEVAVPLTFLGEPQGVIEGGAPQMHRHELLVSCLPANLPSGIEVDISGLGLHAHLTAAGIALPQGVSLAGDPEELIVAVTSPSGAAQEAAEDVAEEAAANDADA
;
A
#
# COMPACT_ATOMS: atom_id res chain seq x y z
N GLU A 1 -14.71 8.27 -8.54
CA GLU A 1 -13.46 9.00 -8.86
C GLU A 1 -13.67 10.50 -8.64
N VAL A 2 -12.66 11.25 -8.20
CA VAL A 2 -12.77 12.71 -8.02
C VAL A 2 -11.61 13.41 -8.74
N GLN A 3 -11.93 14.22 -9.74
CA GLN A 3 -10.94 15.01 -10.47
C GLN A 3 -10.84 16.41 -9.86
N ARG A 4 -9.62 16.80 -9.51
CA ARG A 4 -9.31 18.10 -8.90
C ARG A 4 -8.40 18.92 -9.80
N GLU A 5 -8.63 20.22 -9.81
CA GLU A 5 -7.74 21.17 -10.46
C GLU A 5 -6.36 21.13 -9.79
N PRO A 6 -5.24 20.98 -10.53
CA PRO A 6 -3.93 20.72 -9.94
C PRO A 6 -3.45 21.80 -8.96
N VAL A 7 -3.75 23.08 -9.27
CA VAL A 7 -3.28 24.26 -8.52
C VAL A 7 -4.25 24.66 -7.42
N SER A 8 -5.52 24.90 -7.78
CA SER A 8 -6.53 25.42 -6.84
C SER A 8 -7.15 24.34 -5.94
N LYS A 9 -6.93 23.04 -6.26
CA LYS A 9 -7.54 21.86 -5.63
C LYS A 9 -9.08 21.83 -5.66
N ARG A 10 -9.72 22.69 -6.46
CA ARG A 10 -11.18 22.71 -6.67
C ARG A 10 -11.61 21.45 -7.42
N VAL A 11 -12.79 20.93 -7.08
CA VAL A 11 -13.35 19.74 -7.72
C VAL A 11 -13.90 20.14 -9.10
N ILE A 12 -13.47 19.45 -10.14
CA ILE A 12 -13.89 19.65 -11.54
C ILE A 12 -14.96 18.63 -11.91
N HIS A 13 -14.75 17.37 -11.54
CA HIS A 13 -15.63 16.26 -11.88
C HIS A 13 -15.74 15.26 -10.73
N ILE A 14 -16.92 14.65 -10.59
CA ILE A 14 -17.18 13.57 -9.64
C ILE A 14 -17.91 12.46 -10.39
N ASP A 15 -17.29 11.29 -10.42
CA ASP A 15 -17.89 10.07 -10.94
C ASP A 15 -18.48 9.25 -9.81
N PHE A 16 -19.78 8.94 -9.94
CA PHE A 16 -20.50 8.05 -9.06
C PHE A 16 -20.62 6.67 -9.71
N GLN A 17 -20.22 5.65 -8.97
CA GLN A 17 -20.44 4.26 -9.36
C GLN A 17 -21.74 3.77 -8.72
N ALA A 18 -22.70 3.36 -9.54
CA ALA A 18 -23.92 2.73 -9.05
C ALA A 18 -23.59 1.31 -8.58
N VAL A 19 -23.92 1.00 -7.34
CA VAL A 19 -23.74 -0.34 -6.75
C VAL A 19 -25.10 -0.96 -6.47
N ALA A 20 -25.31 -2.20 -6.90
CA ALA A 20 -26.54 -2.94 -6.64
C ALA A 20 -26.48 -3.62 -5.26
N ALA A 21 -27.57 -3.52 -4.50
CA ALA A 21 -27.68 -4.19 -3.21
C ALA A 21 -27.75 -5.72 -3.42
N GLY A 22 -26.63 -6.41 -3.19
CA GLY A 22 -26.51 -7.87 -3.30
C GLY A 22 -25.37 -8.37 -4.18
N GLU A 23 -24.72 -7.47 -4.93
CA GLU A 23 -23.53 -7.81 -5.71
C GLU A 23 -22.26 -7.53 -4.91
N THR A 24 -21.26 -8.39 -5.07
CA THR A 24 -19.92 -8.16 -4.52
C THR A 24 -19.24 -7.05 -5.29
N VAL A 25 -18.71 -6.06 -4.58
CA VAL A 25 -17.97 -4.94 -5.16
C VAL A 25 -16.53 -5.00 -4.68
N GLU A 26 -15.61 -4.84 -5.61
CA GLU A 26 -14.18 -4.69 -5.33
C GLU A 26 -13.87 -3.22 -5.11
N VAL A 27 -13.35 -2.89 -3.93
CA VAL A 27 -13.01 -1.51 -3.56
C VAL A 27 -11.65 -1.50 -2.89
N ALA A 28 -10.85 -0.49 -3.22
CA ALA A 28 -9.62 -0.19 -2.51
C ALA A 28 -9.95 0.50 -1.17
N VAL A 29 -9.63 -0.15 -0.06
CA VAL A 29 -9.88 0.37 1.29
C VAL A 29 -8.57 0.84 1.90
N PRO A 30 -8.51 2.07 2.46
CA PRO A 30 -7.30 2.59 3.06
C PRO A 30 -6.90 1.82 4.34
N LEU A 31 -5.60 1.61 4.50
CA LEU A 31 -5.00 0.99 5.68
C LEU A 31 -4.56 2.07 6.66
N THR A 32 -4.93 1.91 7.92
CA THR A 32 -4.50 2.76 9.04
C THR A 32 -3.54 1.96 9.90
N PHE A 33 -2.27 2.34 9.91
CA PHE A 33 -1.25 1.65 10.70
C PHE A 33 -1.25 2.18 12.13
N LEU A 34 -1.37 1.27 13.11
CA LEU A 34 -1.36 1.57 14.52
C LEU A 34 -0.06 1.11 15.18
N GLY A 35 0.51 1.98 16.02
CA GLY A 35 1.72 1.69 16.80
C GLY A 35 3.03 2.00 16.08
N GLU A 36 4.13 1.85 16.81
CA GLU A 36 5.49 2.01 16.31
C GLU A 36 6.17 0.62 16.26
N PRO A 37 6.71 0.19 15.11
CA PRO A 37 7.34 -1.11 14.99
C PRO A 37 8.61 -1.21 15.83
N GLN A 38 8.82 -2.33 16.53
CA GLN A 38 10.04 -2.57 17.30
C GLN A 38 11.32 -2.42 16.45
N GLY A 39 11.26 -2.76 15.16
CA GLY A 39 12.38 -2.58 14.25
C GLY A 39 12.80 -1.10 14.09
N VAL A 40 11.95 -0.11 14.40
CA VAL A 40 12.35 1.30 14.47
C VAL A 40 13.27 1.58 15.65
N ILE A 41 13.00 0.94 16.80
CA ILE A 41 13.84 1.06 17.99
C ILE A 41 15.22 0.43 17.73
N GLU A 42 15.27 -0.63 16.93
CA GLU A 42 16.50 -1.31 16.49
C GLU A 42 17.26 -0.55 15.39
N GLY A 43 16.74 0.60 14.94
CA GLY A 43 17.37 1.48 13.96
C GLY A 43 16.93 1.27 12.51
N GLY A 44 15.86 0.51 12.26
CA GLY A 44 15.21 0.37 10.97
C GLY A 44 14.17 1.47 10.67
N ALA A 45 13.67 1.49 9.43
CA ALA A 45 12.62 2.39 8.97
C ALA A 45 11.46 1.58 8.34
N PRO A 46 10.19 1.86 8.70
CA PRO A 46 9.05 1.20 8.09
C PRO A 46 8.81 1.80 6.70
N GLN A 47 8.85 0.94 5.68
CA GLN A 47 8.46 1.25 4.31
C GLN A 47 7.07 0.68 4.02
N MET A 48 6.10 1.57 3.85
CA MET A 48 4.75 1.24 3.40
C MET A 48 4.77 1.16 1.87
N HIS A 49 4.53 -0.02 1.32
CA HIS A 49 4.48 -0.25 -0.13
C HIS A 49 3.08 0.01 -0.68
N ARG A 50 2.06 -0.29 0.14
CA ARG A 50 0.64 -0.06 -0.18
C ARG A 50 -0.05 0.64 0.98
N HIS A 51 -0.77 1.71 0.66
CA HIS A 51 -1.63 2.43 1.60
C HIS A 51 -3.10 2.00 1.52
N GLU A 52 -3.44 1.22 0.50
CA GLU A 52 -4.80 0.75 0.23
C GLU A 52 -4.74 -0.74 -0.10
N LEU A 53 -5.77 -1.48 0.32
CA LEU A 53 -5.92 -2.90 0.06
C LEU A 53 -7.18 -3.15 -0.77
N LEU A 54 -7.04 -3.93 -1.83
CA LEU A 54 -8.17 -4.29 -2.69
C LEU A 54 -8.96 -5.43 -2.06
N VAL A 55 -10.18 -5.13 -1.62
CA VAL A 55 -11.08 -6.07 -0.95
C VAL A 55 -12.39 -6.21 -1.70
N SER A 56 -12.94 -7.42 -1.71
CA SER A 56 -14.25 -7.73 -2.24
C SER A 56 -15.23 -7.94 -1.11
N CYS A 57 -16.29 -7.13 -1.06
CA CYS A 57 -17.32 -7.20 -0.05
C CYS A 57 -18.69 -6.78 -0.60
N LEU A 58 -19.74 -7.07 0.16
CA LEU A 58 -21.06 -6.51 -0.11
C LEU A 58 -21.04 -5.00 0.24
N PRO A 59 -21.76 -4.13 -0.51
CA PRO A 59 -21.84 -2.71 -0.21
C PRO A 59 -22.27 -2.38 1.23
N ALA A 60 -23.03 -3.26 1.87
CA ALA A 60 -23.46 -3.12 3.26
C ALA A 60 -22.32 -3.33 4.29
N ASN A 61 -21.27 -4.06 3.92
CA ASN A 61 -20.15 -4.42 4.78
C ASN A 61 -18.88 -3.63 4.45
N LEU A 62 -18.97 -2.60 3.61
CA LEU A 62 -17.82 -1.83 3.15
C LEU A 62 -17.17 -1.08 4.32
N PRO A 63 -15.94 -1.44 4.72
CA PRO A 63 -15.25 -0.76 5.80
C PRO A 63 -14.68 0.58 5.30
N SER A 64 -14.74 1.62 6.14
CA SER A 64 -14.12 2.92 5.84
C SER A 64 -12.60 2.92 5.94
N GLY A 65 -12.03 1.92 6.63
CA GLY A 65 -10.60 1.73 6.80
C GLY A 65 -10.32 0.44 7.55
N ILE A 66 -9.12 -0.09 7.39
CA ILE A 66 -8.66 -1.31 8.10
C ILE A 66 -7.50 -0.91 8.99
N GLU A 67 -7.63 -1.19 10.29
CA GLU A 67 -6.57 -0.95 11.28
C GLU A 67 -5.58 -2.12 11.28
N VAL A 68 -4.29 -1.81 11.12
CA VAL A 68 -3.22 -2.79 11.08
C VAL A 68 -2.20 -2.44 12.17
N ASP A 69 -2.07 -3.32 13.17
CA ASP A 69 -1.06 -3.15 14.21
C ASP A 69 0.33 -3.56 13.69
N ILE A 70 1.26 -2.61 13.68
CA ILE A 70 2.64 -2.81 13.22
C ILE A 70 3.64 -2.89 14.39
N SER A 71 3.17 -2.78 15.64
CA SER A 71 4.02 -2.71 16.83
C SER A 71 4.92 -3.94 17.00
N GLY A 72 4.45 -5.11 16.56
CA GLY A 72 5.18 -6.37 16.66
C GLY A 72 6.22 -6.62 15.56
N LEU A 73 6.34 -5.74 14.55
CA LEU A 73 7.27 -5.95 13.45
C LEU A 73 8.72 -5.62 13.88
N GLY A 74 9.57 -6.64 13.86
CA GLY A 74 11.02 -6.52 14.08
C GLY A 74 11.78 -6.06 12.84
N LEU A 75 13.09 -5.92 12.97
CA LEU A 75 13.97 -5.52 11.87
C LEU A 75 14.05 -6.63 10.80
N HIS A 76 13.92 -6.26 9.52
CA HIS A 76 13.77 -7.16 8.36
C HIS A 76 12.47 -7.97 8.31
N ALA A 77 11.49 -7.69 9.17
CA ALA A 77 10.16 -8.28 9.07
C ALA A 77 9.32 -7.57 8.01
N HIS A 78 8.41 -8.32 7.38
CA HIS A 78 7.42 -7.80 6.45
C HIS A 78 6.03 -8.36 6.74
N LEU A 79 5.01 -7.58 6.40
CA LEU A 79 3.62 -7.94 6.51
C LEU A 79 3.02 -8.01 5.10
N THR A 80 2.46 -9.16 4.76
CA THR A 80 1.75 -9.38 3.49
C THR A 80 0.26 -9.15 3.64
N ALA A 81 -0.43 -9.02 2.51
CA ALA A 81 -1.87 -8.81 2.44
C ALA A 81 -2.65 -9.93 3.14
N ALA A 82 -2.20 -11.19 3.05
CA ALA A 82 -2.79 -12.33 3.76
C ALA A 82 -2.66 -12.25 5.30
N GLY A 83 -1.68 -11.50 5.81
CA GLY A 83 -1.43 -11.34 7.24
C GLY A 83 -2.38 -10.34 7.92
N ILE A 84 -3.23 -9.64 7.16
CA ILE A 84 -4.13 -8.61 7.69
C ILE A 84 -5.43 -9.25 8.19
N ALA A 85 -5.84 -8.88 9.40
CA ALA A 85 -7.13 -9.28 9.95
C ALA A 85 -8.27 -8.55 9.23
N LEU A 86 -9.01 -9.27 8.38
CA LEU A 86 -10.16 -8.72 7.66
C LEU A 86 -11.44 -8.79 8.51
N PRO A 87 -12.29 -7.76 8.47
CA PRO A 87 -13.57 -7.75 9.18
C PRO A 87 -14.58 -8.73 8.56
N GLN A 88 -15.65 -9.06 9.30
CA GLN A 88 -16.63 -10.07 8.87
C GLN A 88 -17.30 -9.68 7.55
N GLY A 89 -17.31 -10.63 6.60
CA GLY A 89 -17.96 -10.45 5.30
C GLY A 89 -17.12 -9.68 4.27
N VAL A 90 -15.83 -9.46 4.55
CA VAL A 90 -14.85 -8.91 3.61
C VAL A 90 -13.88 -10.01 3.19
N SER A 91 -13.65 -10.12 1.89
CA SER A 91 -12.71 -11.07 1.29
C SER A 91 -11.58 -10.31 0.60
N LEU A 92 -10.38 -10.88 0.62
CA LEU A 92 -9.24 -10.32 -0.08
C LEU A 92 -9.39 -10.60 -1.58
N ALA A 93 -9.35 -9.56 -2.41
CA ALA A 93 -9.44 -9.70 -3.87
C ALA A 93 -8.11 -9.39 -4.59
N GLY A 94 -7.15 -8.75 -3.90
CA GLY A 94 -5.77 -8.61 -4.37
C GLY A 94 -4.93 -9.89 -4.27
N ASP A 95 -3.62 -9.76 -4.47
CA ASP A 95 -2.68 -10.87 -4.30
C ASP A 95 -2.38 -11.08 -2.79
N PRO A 96 -2.61 -12.28 -2.23
CA PRO A 96 -2.30 -12.57 -0.82
C PRO A 96 -0.82 -12.42 -0.45
N GLU A 97 0.10 -12.57 -1.41
CA GLU A 97 1.54 -12.42 -1.20
C GLU A 97 2.02 -10.97 -1.35
N GLU A 98 1.12 -10.04 -1.70
CA GLU A 98 1.47 -8.64 -1.88
C GLU A 98 1.99 -8.04 -0.57
N LEU A 99 3.13 -7.36 -0.66
CA LEU A 99 3.81 -6.76 0.48
C LEU A 99 3.18 -5.40 0.82
N ILE A 100 2.75 -5.25 2.07
CA ILE A 100 2.04 -4.05 2.53
C ILE A 100 3.00 -3.13 3.29
N VAL A 101 3.71 -3.69 4.27
CA VAL A 101 4.72 -2.99 5.08
C VAL A 101 5.95 -3.87 5.21
N ALA A 102 7.13 -3.28 5.05
CA ALA A 102 8.39 -3.90 5.44
C ALA A 102 9.17 -2.97 6.36
N VAL A 103 9.93 -3.53 7.29
CA VAL A 103 10.86 -2.76 8.11
C VAL A 103 12.28 -3.02 7.60
N THR A 104 12.87 -2.03 6.96
CA THR A 104 14.22 -2.13 6.37
C THR A 104 15.25 -1.43 7.24
N SER A 105 16.50 -1.90 7.24
CA SER A 105 17.59 -1.19 7.88
C SER A 105 18.10 -0.07 6.97
N PRO A 106 18.60 1.06 7.52
CA PRO A 106 19.09 2.19 6.74
C PRO A 106 20.32 1.85 5.87
N SER A 107 20.99 0.72 6.10
CA SER A 107 22.03 0.23 5.18
C SER A 107 21.46 -0.42 3.89
N GLY A 108 20.16 -0.73 3.84
CA GLY A 108 19.47 -1.30 2.68
C GLY A 108 18.88 -0.26 1.73
N ALA A 109 18.58 0.97 2.20
CA ALA A 109 18.09 2.06 1.35
C ALA A 109 19.14 2.57 0.33
N ALA A 110 20.40 2.14 0.46
CA ALA A 110 21.46 2.42 -0.50
C ALA A 110 21.51 1.41 -1.67
N GLN A 111 20.77 0.29 -1.61
CA GLN A 111 20.84 -0.75 -2.64
C GLN A 111 19.85 -0.53 -3.79
N GLU A 112 18.63 -0.05 -3.52
CA GLU A 112 17.64 0.23 -4.60
C GLU A 112 17.98 1.48 -5.42
N ALA A 113 18.74 2.42 -4.86
CA ALA A 113 19.25 3.57 -5.61
C ALA A 113 20.46 3.20 -6.50
N ALA A 114 21.03 2.00 -6.38
CA ALA A 114 22.21 1.58 -7.14
C ALA A 114 21.86 0.81 -8.43
N GLU A 115 20.65 0.25 -8.54
CA GLU A 115 20.23 -0.47 -9.75
C GLU A 115 19.73 0.47 -10.85
N ASP A 116 19.11 1.61 -10.51
CA ASP A 116 18.64 2.61 -11.50
C ASP A 116 19.80 3.36 -12.19
N VAL A 117 20.92 3.57 -11.47
CA VAL A 117 22.10 4.28 -12.00
C VAL A 117 22.95 3.40 -12.92
N ALA A 118 22.77 2.07 -12.87
CA ALA A 118 23.56 1.14 -13.68
C ALA A 118 23.02 0.96 -15.11
N GLU A 119 21.72 1.21 -15.34
CA GLU A 119 21.11 1.04 -16.67
C GLU A 119 21.26 2.29 -17.56
N GLU A 120 21.35 3.49 -16.98
CA GLU A 120 21.49 4.74 -17.74
C GLU A 120 22.92 5.00 -18.25
N ALA A 121 23.93 4.34 -17.67
CA ALA A 121 25.33 4.50 -18.07
C ALA A 121 25.74 3.64 -19.29
N ALA A 122 24.96 2.62 -19.65
CA ALA A 122 25.29 1.70 -20.75
C ALA A 122 24.80 2.18 -22.12
N ALA A 123 23.92 3.19 -22.18
CA ALA A 123 23.31 3.65 -23.43
C ALA A 123 24.06 4.80 -24.15
N ASN A 124 25.05 5.43 -23.52
CA ASN A 124 25.65 6.67 -24.03
C ASN A 124 27.07 6.53 -24.62
N ASP A 125 27.63 5.32 -24.75
CA ASP A 125 29.01 5.10 -25.24
C ASP A 125 29.08 4.41 -26.62
N ALA A 126 27.97 4.36 -27.38
CA ALA A 126 27.91 3.65 -28.66
C ALA A 126 27.87 4.54 -29.93
N ASP A 127 28.01 5.88 -29.81
CA ASP A 127 28.07 6.77 -30.98
C ASP A 127 29.20 7.82 -30.83
N ALA A 128 30.44 7.42 -31.09
CA ALA A 128 31.58 8.31 -31.33
C ALA A 128 32.58 7.67 -32.32
#